data_AF-A0A2N6BTT9-F1
#
_entry.id   AF-A0A2N6BTT9-F1
#
_cell.length_a   1.000
_cell.length_b   1.000
_cell.length_c   1.000
_cell.angle_alpha   90.00
_cell.angle_beta   90.00
_cell.angle_gamma   90.00
#
_symmetry.space_group_name_H-M   'P 1'
#
loop_
_entity.id
_entity.type
_entity.pdbx_description
1 polymer ?
#
loop_
_entity_poly.entity_id
_entity_poly.type
_entity_poly.pdbx_seq_one_letter_code
_entity_poly.pdbx_strand_id
1 'polypeptide(L)'
;MNFIINRLKNMSKEGLLGFILLAVILGVAGFVTIARTVNTSPSQCATCHPDLVPLWASSQGHPSDKVTCYHCHTKDVEVEINLLTYVRDLAIPERYSSDREHIEARCLGCHEGIPTAEAEHKQFIRINHKAHLSKELDYDGSMQMLSCLDCHRTIAHDYSLNPTSRPLMVGCFTGDCHAEDRNPDNCRRCHYQQMDLGEAFADME
;
A
#
# COMPACT_ATOMS: atom_id res chain seq x y z
N MET A 1 4.15 44.18 -15.90
CA MET A 1 5.44 43.92 -16.58
C MET A 1 6.46 45.05 -16.41
N ASN A 2 6.10 46.32 -16.67
CA ASN A 2 7.05 47.46 -16.60
C ASN A 2 7.72 47.68 -15.23
N PHE A 3 7.04 47.38 -14.12
CA PHE A 3 7.60 47.51 -12.78
C PHE A 3 8.79 46.58 -12.53
N ILE A 4 8.69 45.30 -12.92
CA ILE A 4 9.73 44.29 -12.71
C ILE A 4 10.96 44.62 -13.55
N ILE A 5 10.76 45.01 -14.80
CA ILE A 5 11.85 45.39 -15.72
C ILE A 5 12.62 46.60 -15.18
N ASN A 6 11.91 47.61 -14.67
CA ASN A 6 12.55 48.80 -14.07
C ASN A 6 13.26 48.47 -12.75
N ARG A 7 12.76 47.51 -11.97
CA ARG A 7 13.43 47.05 -10.75
C ARG A 7 14.73 46.31 -11.08
N LEU A 8 14.71 45.41 -12.06
CA LEU A 8 15.86 44.62 -12.49
C LEU A 8 16.99 45.50 -13.06
N LYS A 9 16.66 46.55 -13.82
CA LYS A 9 17.64 47.50 -14.36
C LYS A 9 18.39 48.31 -13.29
N ASN A 10 17.78 48.48 -12.12
CA ASN A 10 18.32 49.30 -11.04
C ASN A 10 18.97 48.45 -9.92
N MET A 11 19.08 47.13 -10.09
CA MET A 11 19.72 46.25 -9.11
C MET A 11 21.24 46.25 -9.24
N SER A 12 21.94 46.14 -8.11
CA SER A 12 23.38 45.88 -8.09
C SER A 12 23.67 44.47 -8.64
N LYS A 13 24.93 44.19 -9.00
CA LYS A 13 25.32 42.88 -9.53
C LYS A 13 25.05 41.76 -8.53
N GLU A 14 25.29 42.02 -7.24
CA GLU A 14 25.03 41.10 -6.13
C GLU A 14 23.53 40.86 -5.97
N GLY A 15 22.72 41.93 -6.08
CA GLY A 15 21.26 41.83 -6.05
C GLY A 15 20.73 40.98 -7.20
N LEU A 16 21.23 41.22 -8.43
CA LEU A 16 20.84 40.46 -9.61
C LEU A 16 21.19 38.97 -9.46
N LEU A 17 22.39 38.67 -8.95
CA LEU A 17 22.84 37.30 -8.72
C LEU A 17 21.98 36.59 -7.66
N GLY A 18 21.63 37.28 -6.57
CA GLY A 18 20.70 36.77 -5.56
C GLY A 18 19.29 36.53 -6.11
N PHE A 19 18.78 37.42 -6.96
CA PHE A 19 17.48 37.26 -7.61
C PHE A 19 17.45 36.04 -8.55
N ILE A 20 18.50 35.88 -9.37
CA ILE A 20 18.64 34.72 -10.26
C ILE A 20 18.69 33.43 -9.45
N LEU A 21 19.50 33.39 -8.39
CA LEU A 21 19.59 32.21 -7.52
C LEU A 21 18.23 31.84 -6.91
N LEU A 22 17.50 32.81 -6.38
CA LEU A 22 16.16 32.59 -5.85
C LEU A 22 15.20 32.06 -6.92
N ALA A 23 15.21 32.66 -8.11
CA ALA A 23 14.39 32.22 -9.23
C ALA A 23 14.69 30.77 -9.64
N VAL A 24 15.98 30.38 -9.65
CA VAL A 24 16.39 28.99 -9.93
C VAL A 24 15.90 28.04 -8.84
N ILE A 25 16.05 28.38 -7.56
CA ILE A 25 15.58 27.54 -6.45
C ILE A 25 14.07 27.33 -6.54
N LEU A 26 13.30 28.40 -6.73
CA LEU A 26 11.85 28.33 -6.88
C LEU A 26 11.44 27.53 -8.13
N GLY A 27 12.17 27.70 -9.24
CA GLY A 27 11.95 26.94 -10.47
C GLY A 27 12.17 25.44 -10.27
N VAL A 28 13.28 25.04 -9.63
CA VAL A 28 13.58 23.64 -9.32
C VAL A 28 12.56 23.06 -8.35
N ALA A 29 12.24 23.77 -7.26
CA ALA A 29 11.24 23.32 -6.30
C ALA A 29 9.87 23.12 -6.96
N GLY A 30 9.43 24.10 -7.77
CA GLY A 30 8.18 24.02 -8.52
C GLY A 30 8.15 22.84 -9.50
N PHE A 31 9.24 22.64 -10.26
CA PHE A 31 9.38 21.49 -11.15
C PHE A 31 9.28 20.17 -10.39
N VAL A 32 10.02 20.00 -9.29
CA VAL A 32 10.02 18.77 -8.49
C VAL A 32 8.63 18.50 -7.91
N THR A 33 7.94 19.52 -7.37
CA THR A 33 6.58 19.35 -6.84
C THR A 33 5.60 18.92 -7.92
N ILE A 34 5.63 19.54 -9.10
CA ILE A 34 4.74 19.18 -10.21
C ILE A 34 5.05 17.78 -10.69
N ALA A 35 6.31 17.46 -10.97
CA ALA A 35 6.75 16.17 -11.47
C ALA A 35 6.38 15.04 -10.48
N ARG A 36 6.63 15.24 -9.19
CA ARG A 36 6.22 14.28 -8.15
C ARG A 36 4.71 14.09 -8.15
N THR A 37 3.94 15.19 -8.13
CA THR A 37 2.47 15.13 -8.08
C THR A 37 1.91 14.35 -9.25
N VAL A 38 2.41 14.60 -10.47
CA VAL A 38 2.00 13.88 -11.68
C VAL A 38 2.36 12.40 -11.56
N ASN A 39 3.59 12.08 -11.18
CA ASN A 39 4.04 10.70 -11.11
C ASN A 39 3.35 9.88 -10.02
N THR A 40 3.02 10.49 -8.88
CA THR A 40 2.31 9.81 -7.78
C THR A 40 0.79 9.87 -7.88
N SER A 41 0.25 10.51 -8.93
CA SER A 41 -1.19 10.66 -9.11
C SER A 41 -1.84 9.31 -9.49
N PRO A 42 -2.96 8.92 -8.86
CA PRO A 42 -3.73 7.74 -9.26
C PRO A 42 -4.17 7.80 -10.73
N SER A 43 -4.35 9.00 -11.30
CA SER A 43 -4.69 9.16 -12.72
C SER A 43 -3.62 8.57 -13.65
N GLN A 44 -2.36 8.57 -13.23
CA GLN A 44 -1.29 8.02 -14.03
C GLN A 44 -1.40 6.49 -14.10
N CYS A 45 -1.74 5.85 -12.98
CA CYS A 45 -2.06 4.42 -12.92
C CYS A 45 -3.32 4.09 -13.72
N ALA A 46 -4.35 4.95 -13.66
CA ALA A 46 -5.63 4.76 -14.36
C ALA A 46 -5.48 4.67 -15.90
N THR A 47 -4.39 5.22 -16.45
CA THR A 47 -4.10 5.12 -17.90
C THR A 47 -3.98 3.68 -18.37
N CYS A 48 -3.42 2.80 -17.52
CA CYS A 48 -3.24 1.37 -17.82
C CYS A 48 -4.16 0.47 -16.99
N HIS A 49 -4.56 0.89 -15.80
CA HIS A 49 -5.40 0.14 -14.85
C HIS A 49 -6.64 0.94 -14.43
N PRO A 50 -7.55 1.27 -15.37
CA PRO A 50 -8.69 2.14 -15.09
C PRO A 50 -9.65 1.53 -14.05
N ASP A 51 -9.79 0.20 -14.03
CA ASP A 51 -10.72 -0.50 -13.14
C ASP A 51 -10.20 -0.62 -11.70
N LEU A 52 -8.88 -0.52 -11.47
CA LEU A 52 -8.29 -0.65 -10.14
C LEU A 52 -8.41 0.63 -9.31
N VAL A 53 -8.40 1.80 -9.96
CA VAL A 53 -8.44 3.08 -9.26
C VAL A 53 -9.76 3.28 -8.48
N PRO A 54 -10.94 2.96 -9.03
CA PRO A 54 -12.18 2.98 -8.26
C PRO A 54 -12.17 2.03 -7.06
N LEU A 55 -11.62 0.82 -7.21
CA LEU A 55 -11.54 -0.18 -6.12
C LEU A 55 -10.62 0.27 -5.00
N TRP A 56 -9.48 0.86 -5.35
CA TRP A 56 -8.59 1.49 -4.38
C TRP A 56 -9.25 2.69 -3.70
N ALA A 57 -9.93 3.55 -4.48
CA ALA A 57 -10.61 4.71 -3.95
C ALA A 57 -11.70 4.36 -2.93
N SER A 58 -12.37 3.20 -3.09
CA SER A 58 -13.40 2.67 -2.20
C SER A 58 -12.88 1.68 -1.14
N SER A 59 -11.57 1.43 -1.08
CA SER A 59 -11.00 0.47 -0.12
C SER A 59 -11.25 0.92 1.33
N GLN A 60 -11.79 -0.01 2.13
CA GLN A 60 -11.92 0.19 3.58
C GLN A 60 -10.61 -0.12 4.33
N GLY A 61 -9.72 -0.92 3.74
CA GLY A 61 -8.44 -1.29 4.33
C GLY A 61 -7.38 -0.19 4.16
N HIS A 62 -7.36 0.45 2.99
CA HIS A 62 -6.40 1.51 2.64
C HIS A 62 -7.15 2.70 2.02
N PRO A 63 -7.73 3.58 2.85
CA PRO A 63 -8.45 4.76 2.36
C PRO A 63 -7.56 5.65 1.48
N SER A 64 -8.14 6.17 0.40
CA SER A 64 -7.41 6.93 -0.62
C SER A 64 -6.82 8.26 -0.13
N ASP A 65 -7.29 8.79 1.01
CA ASP A 65 -6.71 9.96 1.66
C ASP A 65 -5.48 9.64 2.54
N LYS A 66 -5.20 8.36 2.81
CA LYS A 66 -4.09 7.89 3.65
C LYS A 66 -3.01 7.16 2.86
N VAL A 67 -3.42 6.28 1.95
CA VAL A 67 -2.50 5.40 1.21
C VAL A 67 -2.82 5.51 -0.26
N THR A 68 -1.79 5.79 -1.06
CA THR A 68 -1.89 5.92 -2.52
C THR A 68 -1.19 4.77 -3.22
N CYS A 69 -1.43 4.61 -4.53
CA CYS A 69 -0.77 3.58 -5.35
C CYS A 69 0.76 3.59 -5.19
N TYR A 70 1.36 4.78 -5.09
CA TYR A 70 2.79 5.00 -4.84
C TYR A 70 3.31 4.30 -3.59
N HIS A 71 2.53 4.30 -2.51
CA HIS A 71 2.98 3.75 -1.23
C HIS A 71 3.22 2.24 -1.29
N CYS A 72 2.46 1.53 -2.13
CA CYS A 72 2.60 0.08 -2.29
C CYS A 72 3.42 -0.30 -3.51
N HIS A 73 3.33 0.45 -4.61
CA HIS A 73 3.86 0.02 -5.91
C HIS A 73 5.16 0.71 -6.33
N THR A 74 5.67 1.70 -5.61
CA THR A 74 6.94 2.32 -6.02
C THR A 74 8.14 1.53 -5.54
N LYS A 75 9.05 1.22 -6.49
CA LYS A 75 10.34 0.59 -6.18
C LYS A 75 11.18 1.49 -5.30
N ASP A 76 11.87 0.88 -4.34
CA ASP A 76 12.85 1.59 -3.54
C ASP A 76 13.99 2.09 -4.43
N VAL A 77 14.55 3.24 -4.04
CA VAL A 77 15.67 3.82 -4.77
C VAL A 77 16.92 3.05 -4.38
N GLU A 78 17.37 2.17 -5.26
CA GLU A 78 18.69 1.57 -5.14
C GLU A 78 19.74 2.70 -5.25
N VAL A 79 20.74 2.68 -4.37
CA VAL A 79 21.86 3.62 -4.46
C VAL A 79 22.70 3.22 -5.68
N GLU A 80 22.29 3.69 -6.86
CA GLU A 80 23.13 3.66 -8.04
C GLU A 80 24.34 4.59 -7.82
N ILE A 81 25.42 4.37 -8.58
CA ILE A 81 26.71 5.09 -8.48
C ILE A 81 26.55 6.62 -8.71
N ASN A 82 25.38 7.07 -9.15
CA ASN A 82 25.06 8.47 -9.41
C ASN A 82 24.15 9.08 -8.33
N LEU A 83 24.73 9.92 -7.46
CA LEU A 83 24.01 10.65 -6.42
C LEU A 83 22.87 11.52 -6.97
N LEU A 84 23.01 12.07 -8.17
CA LEU A 84 21.93 12.89 -8.78
C LEU A 84 20.72 12.03 -9.13
N THR A 85 20.94 10.83 -9.68
CA THR A 85 19.85 9.88 -9.97
C THR A 85 19.17 9.44 -8.68
N TYR A 86 19.95 9.12 -7.65
CA TYR A 86 19.42 8.75 -6.34
C TYR A 86 18.52 9.84 -5.73
N VAL A 87 19.01 11.08 -5.68
CA VAL A 87 18.24 12.23 -5.14
C VAL A 87 17.01 12.52 -6.01
N ARG A 88 17.13 12.41 -7.34
CA ARG A 88 16.00 12.56 -8.26
C ARG A 88 14.93 11.52 -7.98
N ASP A 89 15.27 10.24 -7.86
CA ASP A 89 14.30 9.15 -7.73
C ASP A 89 13.58 9.18 -6.38
N LEU A 90 14.26 9.66 -5.32
CA LEU A 90 13.62 9.94 -4.04
C LEU A 90 12.59 11.06 -4.16
N ALA A 91 12.92 12.12 -4.89
CA ALA A 91 12.07 13.28 -5.06
C ALA A 91 10.93 13.05 -6.07
N ILE A 92 11.21 12.34 -7.15
CA ILE A 92 10.34 12.10 -8.31
C ILE A 92 10.40 10.60 -8.63
N PRO A 93 9.47 9.80 -8.10
CA PRO A 93 9.46 8.38 -8.34
C PRO A 93 9.07 8.06 -9.79
N GLU A 94 9.88 7.22 -10.45
CA GLU A 94 9.67 6.85 -11.86
C GLU A 94 9.47 5.33 -12.05
N ARG A 95 9.85 4.53 -11.05
CA ARG A 95 9.87 3.07 -11.14
C ARG A 95 8.78 2.46 -10.27
N TYR A 96 7.99 1.56 -10.86
CA TYR A 96 6.90 0.86 -10.18
C TYR A 96 7.06 -0.65 -10.31
N SER A 97 6.55 -1.39 -9.34
CA SER A 97 6.47 -2.85 -9.35
C SER A 97 5.19 -3.33 -8.66
N SER A 98 4.73 -4.50 -9.11
CA SER A 98 3.66 -5.28 -8.47
C SER A 98 4.16 -6.67 -8.08
N ASP A 99 5.48 -6.86 -8.08
CA ASP A 99 6.11 -8.11 -7.71
C ASP A 99 5.81 -8.41 -6.24
N ARG A 100 5.53 -9.68 -5.96
CA ARG A 100 5.04 -10.10 -4.65
C ARG A 100 5.99 -9.72 -3.52
N GLU A 101 7.29 -10.01 -3.65
CA GLU A 101 8.28 -9.68 -2.62
C GLU A 101 8.36 -8.16 -2.38
N HIS A 102 8.22 -7.37 -3.44
CA HIS A 102 8.22 -5.91 -3.34
C HIS A 102 7.02 -5.40 -2.54
N ILE A 103 5.80 -5.83 -2.89
CA ILE A 103 4.59 -5.40 -2.18
C ILE A 103 4.62 -5.83 -0.72
N GLU A 104 5.09 -7.04 -0.42
CA GLU A 104 5.25 -7.52 0.96
C GLU A 104 6.19 -6.64 1.79
N ALA A 105 7.33 -6.25 1.23
CA ALA A 105 8.26 -5.33 1.89
C ALA A 105 7.59 -3.97 2.17
N ARG A 106 6.77 -3.47 1.22
CA ARG A 106 6.03 -2.21 1.40
C ARG A 106 4.93 -2.31 2.46
N CYS A 107 4.27 -3.47 2.61
CA CYS A 107 3.35 -3.71 3.73
C CYS A 107 4.07 -3.53 5.07
N LEU A 108 5.22 -4.17 5.22
CA LEU A 108 5.99 -4.11 6.45
C LEU A 108 6.50 -2.70 6.76
N GLY A 109 6.78 -1.86 5.76
CA GLY A 109 7.20 -0.47 5.99
C GLY A 109 6.16 0.40 6.71
N CYS A 110 4.87 0.08 6.62
CA CYS A 110 3.82 0.74 7.42
C CYS A 110 3.35 -0.11 8.62
N HIS A 111 3.58 -1.42 8.57
CA HIS A 111 3.05 -2.41 9.51
C HIS A 111 4.16 -3.24 10.20
N GLU A 112 5.26 -2.59 10.59
CA GLU A 112 6.46 -3.23 11.14
C GLU A 112 6.17 -4.11 12.39
N GLY A 113 5.11 -3.79 13.14
CA GLY A 113 4.74 -4.52 14.35
C GLY A 113 3.88 -5.77 14.14
N ILE A 114 3.31 -6.00 12.94
CA ILE A 114 2.39 -7.13 12.72
C ILE A 114 3.07 -8.50 12.95
N PRO A 115 4.30 -8.76 12.44
CA PRO A 115 4.93 -10.08 12.60
C PRO A 115 5.19 -10.47 14.06
N THR A 116 5.25 -9.49 14.97
CA THR A 116 5.57 -9.70 16.39
C THR A 116 4.37 -9.48 17.32
N ALA A 117 3.23 -9.04 16.79
CA ALA A 117 2.03 -8.82 17.57
C ALA A 117 1.44 -10.14 18.08
N GLU A 118 1.16 -10.21 19.39
CA GLU A 118 0.55 -11.38 20.00
C GLU A 118 -0.98 -11.38 19.91
N ALA A 119 -1.59 -10.22 19.65
CA ALA A 119 -3.03 -10.06 19.48
C ALA A 119 -3.38 -8.92 18.52
N GLU A 120 -4.40 -9.14 17.70
CA GLU A 120 -4.96 -8.14 16.79
C GLU A 120 -5.88 -7.14 17.50
N HIS A 121 -5.82 -5.88 17.07
CA HIS A 121 -6.68 -4.82 17.60
C HIS A 121 -8.16 -5.00 17.26
N LYS A 122 -8.49 -5.70 16.16
CA LYS A 122 -9.87 -5.97 15.72
C LYS A 122 -10.19 -7.46 15.85
N GLN A 123 -10.92 -7.81 16.91
CA GLN A 123 -11.18 -9.20 17.31
C GLN A 123 -12.48 -9.79 16.73
N PHE A 124 -12.66 -9.71 15.40
CA PHE A 124 -13.76 -10.45 14.75
C PHE A 124 -13.38 -11.89 14.44
N ILE A 125 -12.10 -12.12 14.13
CA ILE A 125 -11.52 -13.41 13.78
C ILE A 125 -10.26 -13.61 14.64
N ARG A 126 -10.08 -14.81 15.16
CA ARG A 126 -8.93 -15.30 15.92
C ARG A 126 -7.84 -15.72 14.94
N ILE A 127 -7.10 -14.75 14.43
CA ILE A 127 -5.88 -14.99 13.63
C ILE A 127 -4.69 -14.47 14.43
N ASN A 128 -3.63 -15.28 14.47
CA ASN A 128 -2.35 -14.90 15.05
C ASN A 128 -1.33 -14.80 13.90
N HIS A 129 -0.91 -13.58 13.55
CA HIS A 129 0.06 -13.37 12.47
C HIS A 129 1.41 -14.03 12.77
N LYS A 130 1.87 -14.01 14.02
CA LYS A 130 3.12 -14.66 14.42
C LYS A 130 3.11 -16.16 14.09
N ALA A 131 2.01 -16.86 14.31
CA ALA A 131 1.88 -18.28 13.96
C ALA A 131 1.97 -18.50 12.44
N HIS A 132 1.21 -17.73 11.64
CA HIS A 132 1.12 -17.91 10.19
C HIS A 132 2.33 -17.38 9.41
N LEU A 133 3.06 -16.42 9.97
CA LEU A 133 4.29 -15.86 9.39
C LEU A 133 5.55 -16.56 9.91
N SER A 134 5.43 -17.44 10.92
CA SER A 134 6.58 -18.14 11.48
C SER A 134 7.19 -19.09 10.46
N LYS A 135 8.49 -19.34 10.59
CA LYS A 135 9.19 -20.41 9.86
C LYS A 135 9.16 -21.73 10.62
N GLU A 136 8.29 -21.84 11.63
CA GLU A 136 8.19 -23.01 12.48
C GLU A 136 7.39 -24.10 11.76
N LEU A 137 7.61 -25.35 12.18
CA LEU A 137 6.82 -26.47 11.70
C LEU A 137 5.47 -26.43 12.41
N ASP A 138 4.39 -26.56 11.66
CA ASP A 138 3.05 -26.74 12.18
C ASP A 138 2.96 -28.10 12.92
N TYR A 139 1.86 -28.35 13.63
CA TYR A 139 1.64 -29.55 14.44
C TYR A 139 1.78 -30.86 13.64
N ASP A 140 1.51 -30.83 12.34
CA ASP A 140 1.65 -31.96 11.42
C ASP A 140 3.07 -32.11 10.82
N GLY A 141 4.00 -31.22 11.19
CA GLY A 141 5.36 -31.19 10.65
C GLY A 141 5.49 -30.51 9.30
N SER A 142 4.46 -29.83 8.79
CA SER A 142 4.54 -29.00 7.59
C SER A 142 5.14 -27.63 7.91
N MET A 143 5.86 -27.03 6.96
CA MET A 143 6.36 -25.66 7.10
C MET A 143 5.41 -24.72 6.37
N GLN A 144 4.55 -24.00 7.10
CA GLN A 144 3.71 -22.95 6.52
C GLN A 144 4.42 -21.61 6.61
N MET A 145 5.17 -21.27 5.57
CA MET A 145 5.66 -19.89 5.40
C MET A 145 4.64 -19.10 4.57
N LEU A 146 3.57 -18.64 5.22
CA LEU A 146 2.64 -17.71 4.58
C LEU A 146 3.23 -16.30 4.59
N SER A 147 2.76 -15.47 3.67
CA SER A 147 3.03 -14.05 3.65
C SER A 147 1.76 -13.22 3.78
N CYS A 148 1.93 -11.91 3.96
CA CYS A 148 0.83 -10.95 3.99
C CYS A 148 -0.11 -11.12 2.77
N LEU A 149 0.45 -11.38 1.58
CA LEU A 149 -0.30 -11.45 0.34
C LEU A 149 -0.98 -12.79 0.08
N ASP A 150 -0.68 -13.85 0.84
CA ASP A 150 -1.48 -15.09 0.77
C ASP A 150 -2.90 -14.86 1.29
N CYS A 151 -3.04 -14.04 2.33
CA CYS A 151 -4.33 -13.75 2.95
C CYS A 151 -4.93 -12.41 2.51
N HIS A 152 -4.10 -11.38 2.27
CA HIS A 152 -4.54 -9.99 2.01
C HIS A 152 -4.36 -9.52 0.57
N ARG A 153 -4.40 -10.43 -0.41
CA ARG A 153 -4.10 -10.12 -1.83
C ARG A 153 -4.94 -9.01 -2.45
N THR A 154 -6.17 -8.81 -1.97
CA THR A 154 -7.14 -7.85 -2.50
C THR A 154 -7.38 -6.65 -1.58
N ILE A 155 -6.57 -6.42 -0.55
CA ILE A 155 -6.83 -5.42 0.50
C ILE A 155 -7.12 -4.00 -0.02
N ALA A 156 -6.45 -3.61 -1.11
CA ALA A 156 -6.62 -2.32 -1.77
C ALA A 156 -7.38 -2.41 -3.10
N HIS A 157 -7.68 -3.63 -3.59
CA HIS A 157 -8.32 -3.87 -4.88
C HIS A 157 -9.43 -4.92 -4.71
N ASP A 158 -10.29 -4.72 -3.72
CA ASP A 158 -11.33 -5.68 -3.35
C ASP A 158 -12.52 -5.55 -4.29
N TYR A 159 -12.75 -6.60 -5.09
CA TYR A 159 -13.87 -6.67 -6.04
C TYR A 159 -15.19 -7.06 -5.38
N SER A 160 -15.20 -7.34 -4.07
CA SER A 160 -16.42 -7.70 -3.37
C SER A 160 -17.38 -6.52 -3.26
N LEU A 161 -18.69 -6.83 -3.23
CA LEU A 161 -19.75 -5.83 -3.05
C LEU A 161 -19.60 -5.06 -1.73
N ASN A 162 -18.99 -5.69 -0.73
CA ASN A 162 -18.74 -5.10 0.60
C ASN A 162 -17.24 -5.24 0.93
N PRO A 163 -16.39 -4.32 0.43
CA PRO A 163 -14.95 -4.36 0.64
C PRO A 163 -14.59 -4.46 2.12
N THR A 164 -13.64 -5.31 2.45
CA THR A 164 -13.28 -5.58 3.85
C THR A 164 -11.77 -5.58 4.04
N SER A 165 -11.31 -5.14 5.21
CA SER A 165 -9.88 -5.25 5.56
C SER A 165 -9.48 -6.66 6.02
N ARG A 166 -10.44 -7.58 6.09
CA ARG A 166 -10.28 -8.96 6.58
C ARG A 166 -9.89 -9.88 5.42
N PRO A 167 -9.05 -10.91 5.65
CA PRO A 167 -8.90 -12.00 4.70
C PRO A 167 -10.26 -12.60 4.35
N LEU A 168 -10.42 -12.99 3.09
CA LEU A 168 -11.60 -13.71 2.67
C LEU A 168 -11.55 -15.14 3.22
N MET A 169 -12.69 -15.75 3.50
CA MET A 169 -12.78 -17.16 3.93
C MET A 169 -12.14 -18.10 2.92
N VAL A 170 -12.23 -17.75 1.62
CA VAL A 170 -11.51 -18.45 0.57
C VAL A 170 -10.02 -18.50 0.88
N GLY A 171 -9.39 -17.42 1.37
CA GLY A 171 -7.97 -17.41 1.74
C GLY A 171 -7.58 -18.32 2.90
N CYS A 172 -8.50 -18.62 3.82
CA CYS A 172 -8.25 -19.60 4.89
C CYS A 172 -8.40 -21.05 4.39
N PHE A 173 -9.33 -21.26 3.46
CA PHE A 173 -9.70 -22.59 2.99
C PHE A 173 -9.14 -22.94 1.60
N THR A 174 -8.40 -22.05 0.95
CA THR A 174 -7.70 -22.29 -0.31
C THR A 174 -6.28 -22.74 -0.03
N GLY A 175 -5.80 -23.69 -0.84
CA GLY A 175 -4.44 -24.22 -0.69
C GLY A 175 -4.27 -25.21 0.46
N ASP A 176 -5.31 -25.98 0.78
CA ASP A 176 -5.26 -27.14 1.68
C ASP A 176 -4.95 -26.87 3.18
N CYS A 177 -4.74 -25.61 3.60
CA CYS A 177 -4.26 -25.30 4.96
C CYS A 177 -5.30 -25.61 6.07
N HIS A 178 -6.56 -25.22 5.88
CA HIS A 178 -7.65 -25.47 6.84
C HIS A 178 -8.86 -26.15 6.20
N ALA A 179 -8.65 -27.03 5.21
CA ALA A 179 -9.74 -27.67 4.47
C ALA A 179 -10.70 -28.48 5.39
N GLU A 180 -10.17 -29.10 6.45
CA GLU A 180 -10.93 -29.88 7.42
C GLU A 180 -11.74 -29.02 8.40
N ASP A 181 -11.39 -27.74 8.54
CA ASP A 181 -12.08 -26.79 9.43
C ASP A 181 -13.32 -26.15 8.77
N ARG A 182 -13.70 -26.57 7.56
CA ARG A 182 -14.92 -26.09 6.86
C ARG A 182 -16.23 -26.49 7.55
N ASN A 183 -16.19 -27.39 8.54
CA ASN A 183 -17.37 -27.78 9.31
C ASN A 183 -17.92 -26.57 10.12
N PRO A 184 -19.23 -26.25 10.02
CA PRO A 184 -19.87 -25.21 10.85
C PRO A 184 -19.62 -25.31 12.36
N ASP A 185 -19.38 -26.51 12.89
CA ASP A 185 -19.04 -26.71 14.31
C ASP A 185 -17.68 -26.08 14.70
N ASN A 186 -16.79 -25.92 13.72
CA ASN A 186 -15.44 -25.38 13.90
C ASN A 186 -15.38 -23.85 13.81
N CYS A 187 -16.49 -23.16 13.48
CA CYS A 187 -16.52 -21.70 13.37
C CYS A 187 -16.01 -20.98 14.65
N ARG A 188 -16.21 -21.57 15.83
CA ARG A 188 -15.75 -21.02 17.12
C ARG A 188 -14.23 -21.07 17.33
N ARG A 189 -13.51 -21.86 16.53
CA ARG A 189 -12.04 -21.86 16.53
C ARG A 189 -11.52 -20.54 15.95
N CYS A 190 -12.19 -20.06 14.91
CA CYS A 190 -11.78 -18.89 14.15
C CYS A 190 -12.53 -17.61 14.53
N HIS A 191 -13.75 -17.67 15.07
CA HIS A 191 -14.54 -16.48 15.41
C HIS A 191 -14.68 -16.27 16.91
N TYR A 192 -14.53 -15.02 17.37
CA TYR A 192 -14.74 -14.67 18.78
C TYR A 192 -16.22 -14.73 19.20
N GLN A 193 -17.16 -14.58 18.26
CA GLN A 193 -18.60 -14.66 18.48
C GLN A 193 -19.21 -15.58 17.41
N GLN A 194 -20.23 -16.38 17.77
CA GLN A 194 -21.02 -17.08 16.77
C GLN A 194 -21.77 -16.03 15.95
N MET A 195 -21.46 -15.93 14.66
CA MET A 195 -22.35 -15.25 13.72
C MET A 195 -23.60 -16.12 13.61
N ASP A 196 -24.78 -15.54 13.82
CA ASP A 196 -26.03 -16.25 13.59
C ASP A 196 -26.20 -16.39 12.07
N LEU A 197 -25.72 -17.51 11.52
CA LEU A 197 -25.69 -17.78 10.09
C LEU A 197 -27.09 -17.99 9.50
N GLY A 198 -28.14 -18.00 10.33
CA GLY A 198 -29.53 -18.22 9.95
C GLY A 198 -30.08 -17.19 8.95
N GLU A 199 -29.55 -15.98 8.90
CA GLU A 199 -29.98 -14.95 7.94
C GLU A 199 -29.07 -14.86 6.70
N ALA A 200 -27.80 -15.26 6.78
CA ALA A 200 -26.83 -15.07 5.69
C ALA A 200 -26.93 -16.11 4.56
N PHE A 201 -27.56 -17.26 4.81
CA PHE A 201 -27.75 -18.34 3.83
C PHE A 201 -29.19 -18.45 3.30
N ALA A 202 -30.15 -17.73 3.90
CA ALA A 202 -31.54 -17.75 3.47
C ALA A 202 -31.77 -17.04 2.11
N ASP A 203 -30.83 -16.18 1.71
CA ASP A 203 -30.90 -15.39 0.47
C ASP A 203 -30.05 -15.98 -0.69
N MET A 204 -29.53 -17.21 -0.54
CA MET A 204 -28.72 -17.89 -1.57
C MET A 204 -29.42 -19.11 -2.21
N GLU A 205 -30.74 -19.25 -2.04
CA GLU A 205 -31.60 -20.17 -2.82
C GLU A 205 -32.28 -19.46 -4.00
#